data_AF-A0AAJ0HXP2-F1
#
_entry.id   AF-A0AAJ0HXP2-F1
#
_cell.length_a   1.000
_cell.length_b   1.000
_cell.length_c   1.000
_cell.angle_alpha   90.00
_cell.angle_beta   90.00
_cell.angle_gamma   90.00
#
_symmetry.space_group_name_H-M   'P 1'
#
loop_
_entity.id
_entity.type
_entity.pdbx_description
1 polymer ?
#
loop_
_entity_poly.entity_id
_entity_poly.type
_entity_poly.pdbx_seq_one_letter_code
_entity_poly.pdbx_strand_id
1 'polypeptide(L)'
;MLSSLIAPFLFLVGAFAAPTGDADNCTTFPSWTITDFKSVVNDTVGSGGKASFKLANDLSGTSDELACNLQVNYRCIITGTPSDTNLTVHVGVRAGSLTLLLDKVVECPGRTA
;
A
#
# COMPACT_ATOMS: atom_id res chain seq x y z
N MET A 1 33.58 45.94 10.18
CA MET A 1 33.98 44.55 10.46
C MET A 1 32.79 43.87 11.11
N LEU A 2 32.23 42.87 10.41
CA LEU A 2 30.95 42.22 10.70
C LEU A 2 31.00 41.47 12.03
N SER A 3 30.03 41.75 12.91
CA SER A 3 29.76 40.95 14.11
C SER A 3 28.86 39.77 13.72
N SER A 4 29.36 38.56 13.93
CA SER A 4 28.76 37.30 13.50
C SER A 4 27.75 36.81 14.54
N LEU A 5 26.46 36.81 14.19
CA LEU A 5 25.40 36.14 14.95
C LEU A 5 25.40 34.65 14.59
N ILE A 6 25.80 33.79 15.52
CA ILE A 6 25.64 32.33 15.42
C ILE A 6 24.29 31.99 16.06
N ALA A 7 23.32 31.60 15.24
CA ALA A 7 22.07 30.99 15.70
C ALA A 7 22.22 29.46 15.69
N PRO A 8 21.87 28.73 16.77
CA PRO A 8 21.84 27.28 16.73
C PRO A 8 20.56 26.80 16.05
N PHE A 9 20.70 26.20 14.87
CA PHE A 9 19.65 25.41 14.22
C PHE A 9 19.41 24.14 15.04
N LEU A 10 18.40 24.16 15.91
CA LEU A 10 17.85 22.97 16.54
C LEU A 10 17.11 22.15 15.46
N PHE A 11 17.78 21.16 14.89
CA PHE A 11 17.13 20.11 14.11
C PHE A 11 16.37 19.20 15.07
N LEU A 12 15.09 19.50 15.27
CA LEU A 12 14.15 18.57 15.89
C LEU A 12 13.87 17.47 14.86
N VAL A 13 14.58 16.34 14.96
CA VAL A 13 14.21 15.11 14.27
C VAL A 13 12.99 14.55 15.00
N GLY A 14 11.81 15.03 14.62
CA GLY A 14 10.56 14.41 14.99
C GLY A 14 10.47 13.05 14.31
N ALA A 15 10.74 11.98 15.06
CA ALA A 15 10.34 10.65 14.65
C ALA A 15 8.81 10.62 14.65
N PHE A 16 8.20 10.78 13.48
CA PHE A 16 6.81 10.44 13.29
C PHE A 16 6.72 8.92 13.36
N ALA A 17 6.47 8.40 14.56
CA ALA A 17 5.95 7.05 14.70
C ALA A 17 4.56 7.09 14.05
N ALA A 18 4.47 6.62 12.80
CA ALA A 18 3.17 6.33 12.22
C ALA A 18 2.49 5.32 13.14
N PRO A 19 1.21 5.53 13.53
CA PRO A 19 0.49 4.53 14.30
C PRO A 19 0.48 3.24 13.46
N THR A 20 1.13 2.19 13.96
CA THR A 20 0.92 0.85 13.43
C THR A 20 -0.52 0.52 13.76
N GLY A 21 -1.39 0.54 12.76
CA GLY A 21 -2.77 0.09 12.88
C GLY A 21 -2.79 -1.42 13.04
N ASP A 22 -2.18 -1.92 14.11
CA ASP A 22 -2.25 -3.31 14.50
C ASP A 22 -3.66 -3.57 15.05
N ALA A 23 -4.21 -4.71 14.65
CA ALA A 23 -5.52 -5.16 15.09
C ALA A 23 -5.51 -5.31 16.61
N ASP A 24 -6.13 -4.38 17.35
CA ASP A 24 -6.29 -4.45 18.81
C ASP A 24 -6.77 -5.84 19.24
N ASN A 25 -5.87 -6.70 19.72
CA ASN A 25 -6.14 -8.09 20.11
C ASN A 25 -7.04 -8.89 19.14
N CYS A 26 -6.99 -8.59 17.84
CA CYS A 26 -7.87 -9.18 16.82
C CYS A 26 -9.37 -9.02 17.07
N THR A 27 -9.78 -7.99 17.79
CA THR A 27 -11.19 -7.57 17.85
C THR A 27 -11.57 -6.67 16.68
N THR A 28 -10.58 -5.99 16.09
CA THR A 28 -10.77 -5.06 14.98
C THR A 28 -9.83 -5.41 13.86
N PHE A 29 -10.37 -5.76 12.68
CA PHE A 29 -9.57 -6.04 11.50
C PHE A 29 -9.55 -4.82 10.57
N PRO A 30 -8.42 -4.55 9.90
CA PRO A 30 -8.38 -3.53 8.86
C PRO A 30 -9.31 -3.92 7.70
N SER A 31 -9.96 -2.92 7.13
CA SER A 31 -10.57 -2.99 5.81
C SER A 31 -9.85 -2.03 4.87
N TRP A 32 -10.01 -2.27 3.57
CA TRP A 32 -9.42 -1.40 2.57
C TRP A 32 -10.43 -0.94 1.54
N THR A 33 -10.32 0.33 1.18
CA THR A 33 -11.09 0.95 0.12
C THR A 33 -10.18 1.19 -1.09
N ILE A 34 -10.59 0.69 -2.26
CA ILE A 34 -9.89 0.92 -3.52
C ILE A 34 -10.63 1.99 -4.31
N THR A 35 -9.88 2.99 -4.77
CA THR A 35 -10.41 4.09 -5.61
C THR A 35 -9.47 4.38 -6.78
N ASP A 36 -9.95 5.16 -7.74
CA ASP A 36 -9.17 5.64 -8.88
C ASP A 36 -8.50 4.51 -9.69
N PHE A 37 -9.13 3.33 -9.75
CA PHE A 37 -8.59 2.20 -10.49
C PHE A 37 -8.51 2.52 -11.99
N LYS A 38 -7.30 2.42 -12.53
CA LYS A 38 -7.00 2.59 -13.95
C LYS A 38 -6.18 1.41 -14.42
N SER A 39 -6.48 0.91 -15.60
CA SER A 39 -5.66 -0.11 -16.25
C SER A 39 -5.54 0.16 -17.74
N VAL A 40 -4.38 -0.19 -18.28
CA VAL A 40 -4.11 -0.21 -19.71
C VAL A 40 -3.53 -1.58 -20.03
N VAL A 41 -4.18 -2.30 -20.94
CA VAL A 41 -3.70 -3.58 -21.46
C VAL A 41 -3.41 -3.43 -22.94
N ASN A 42 -2.29 -4.01 -23.39
CA ASN A 42 -1.96 -4.11 -24.81
C ASN A 42 -1.93 -5.59 -25.17
N ASP A 43 -2.75 -5.99 -26.14
CA ASP A 43 -2.90 -7.39 -26.58
C ASP A 43 -1.83 -7.85 -27.58
N THR A 44 -0.77 -7.05 -27.74
CA THR A 44 0.39 -7.43 -28.53
C THR A 44 1.22 -8.44 -27.76
N VAL A 45 1.59 -9.55 -28.39
CA VAL A 45 2.43 -10.61 -27.79
C VAL A 45 3.70 -10.01 -27.18
N GLY A 46 3.95 -10.31 -25.90
CA GLY A 46 5.11 -9.81 -25.15
C GLY A 46 4.96 -8.37 -24.61
N SER A 47 3.86 -7.68 -24.94
CA SER A 47 3.53 -6.38 -24.36
C SER A 47 2.70 -6.60 -23.09
N GLY A 48 3.19 -6.08 -21.97
CA GLY A 48 2.44 -6.08 -20.72
C GLY A 48 1.35 -5.01 -20.70
N GLY A 49 0.69 -4.90 -19.56
CA GLY A 49 -0.17 -3.77 -19.23
C GLY A 49 0.38 -2.98 -18.05
N LYS A 50 -0.38 -1.99 -17.61
CA LYS A 50 -0.17 -1.31 -16.34
C LYS A 50 -1.50 -1.19 -15.61
N ALA A 51 -1.47 -1.29 -14.30
CA ALA A 51 -2.58 -0.94 -13.44
C ALA A 51 -2.10 0.03 -12.36
N SER A 52 -2.96 0.97 -11.99
CA SER A 52 -2.74 1.89 -10.87
C SER A 52 -4.04 2.12 -10.12
N PHE A 53 -3.96 2.29 -8.81
CA PHE A 53 -5.11 2.54 -7.95
C PHE A 53 -4.66 3.17 -6.64
N LYS A 54 -5.58 3.83 -5.94
CA LYS A 54 -5.39 4.23 -4.55
C LYS A 54 -5.96 3.18 -3.63
N LEU A 55 -5.22 2.88 -2.57
CA LEU A 55 -5.60 1.93 -1.54
C LEU A 55 -5.58 2.63 -0.19
N ALA A 56 -6.75 2.82 0.41
CA ALA A 56 -6.89 3.37 1.76
C ALA A 56 -7.15 2.25 2.77
N ASN A 57 -6.46 2.26 3.90
CA ASN A 57 -6.75 1.40 5.04
C ASN A 57 -7.69 2.16 5.99
N ASP A 58 -8.90 1.64 6.19
CA ASP A 58 -9.94 2.37 6.92
C ASP A 58 -9.69 2.40 8.45
N LEU A 59 -8.85 1.51 8.98
CA LEU A 59 -8.51 1.45 10.40
C LEU A 59 -7.40 2.45 10.75
N SER A 60 -6.33 2.49 9.95
CA SER A 60 -5.20 3.40 10.19
C SER A 60 -5.37 4.77 9.52
N GLY A 61 -6.30 4.90 8.56
CA GLY A 61 -6.50 6.09 7.76
C GLY A 61 -5.39 6.35 6.73
N THR A 62 -4.42 5.45 6.57
CA THR A 62 -3.35 5.60 5.58
C THR A 62 -3.87 5.37 4.16
N SER A 63 -3.23 6.01 3.18
CA SER A 63 -3.59 5.87 1.77
C SER A 63 -2.33 5.81 0.92
N ASP A 64 -2.22 4.76 0.11
CA ASP A 64 -1.11 4.51 -0.79
C ASP A 64 -1.59 4.61 -2.24
N GLU A 65 -0.80 5.26 -3.10
CA GLU A 65 -0.97 5.16 -4.55
C GLU A 65 -0.08 4.03 -5.07
N LEU A 66 -0.73 2.97 -5.56
CA LEU A 66 -0.08 1.75 -6.00
C LEU A 66 -0.12 1.66 -7.52
N ALA A 67 0.99 1.22 -8.10
CA ALA A 67 1.10 0.95 -9.53
C ALA A 67 1.92 -0.31 -9.77
N CYS A 68 1.51 -1.10 -10.76
CA CYS A 68 2.22 -2.31 -11.15
C CYS A 68 2.20 -2.50 -12.67
N ASN A 69 3.25 -3.14 -13.19
CA ASN A 69 3.26 -3.65 -14.56
C ASN A 69 2.52 -5.00 -14.57
N LEU A 70 1.49 -5.11 -15.40
CA LEU A 70 0.75 -6.35 -15.61
C LEU A 70 1.57 -7.29 -16.50
N GLN A 71 1.87 -8.47 -15.98
CA GLN A 71 2.64 -9.52 -16.63
C GLN A 71 1.72 -10.46 -17.44
N VAL A 72 2.22 -11.64 -17.80
CA VAL A 72 1.48 -12.71 -18.49
C VAL A 72 0.08 -12.89 -17.88
N ASN A 73 -0.94 -12.98 -18.75
CA ASN A 73 -2.36 -13.02 -18.37
C ASN A 73 -2.89 -11.77 -17.65
N TYR A 74 -2.23 -10.63 -17.81
CA TYR A 74 -2.61 -9.32 -17.27
C TYR A 74 -2.77 -9.33 -15.74
N ARG A 75 -1.78 -9.92 -15.06
CA ARG A 75 -1.75 -10.04 -13.60
C ARG A 75 -0.56 -9.31 -13.01
N CYS A 76 -0.71 -8.78 -11.81
CA CYS A 76 0.40 -8.35 -10.99
C CYS A 76 0.16 -8.69 -9.52
N ILE A 77 1.25 -8.76 -8.76
CA ILE A 77 1.24 -8.97 -7.31
C ILE A 77 2.10 -7.86 -6.72
N ILE A 78 1.55 -7.15 -5.74
CA ILE A 78 2.26 -6.15 -4.94
C ILE A 78 2.38 -6.77 -3.55
N THR A 79 3.60 -7.11 -3.15
CA THR A 79 3.88 -7.70 -1.84
C THR A 79 4.46 -6.62 -0.94
N GLY A 80 3.72 -6.28 0.12
CA GLY A 80 3.99 -5.10 0.93
C GLY A 80 3.61 -3.81 0.21
N THR A 81 2.85 -2.95 0.89
CA THR A 81 2.61 -1.56 0.47
C THR A 81 3.48 -0.61 1.29
N PRO A 82 3.65 0.66 0.87
CA PRO A 82 4.39 1.64 1.65
C PRO A 82 3.90 1.79 3.09
N SER A 83 2.58 1.70 3.32
CA SER A 83 1.98 1.79 4.65
C SER A 83 1.73 0.44 5.34
N ASP A 84 1.87 -0.69 4.63
CA ASP A 84 1.58 -2.02 5.16
C ASP A 84 2.46 -3.12 4.53
N THR A 85 3.57 -3.48 5.18
CA THR A 85 4.50 -4.49 4.67
C THR A 85 3.93 -5.92 4.67
N ASN A 86 2.85 -6.17 5.42
CA ASN A 86 2.25 -7.50 5.58
C ASN A 86 1.02 -7.71 4.69
N LEU A 87 0.69 -6.73 3.85
CA LEU A 87 -0.39 -6.80 2.87
C LEU A 87 0.14 -7.19 1.50
N THR A 88 -0.48 -8.21 0.90
CA THR A 88 -0.28 -8.56 -0.51
C THR A 88 -1.53 -8.23 -1.31
N VAL A 89 -1.37 -7.55 -2.44
CA VAL A 89 -2.47 -7.22 -3.35
C VAL A 89 -2.25 -7.92 -4.68
N HIS A 90 -3.19 -8.80 -5.05
CA HIS A 90 -3.22 -9.42 -6.37
C HIS A 90 -4.20 -8.66 -7.25
N VAL A 91 -3.72 -8.22 -8.41
CA VAL A 91 -4.54 -7.57 -9.43
C VAL A 91 -4.58 -8.48 -10.65
N GLY A 92 -5.78 -8.74 -11.16
CA GLY A 92 -6.00 -9.39 -12.44
C GLY A 92 -6.98 -8.59 -13.28
N VAL A 93 -6.59 -8.21 -14.49
CA VAL A 93 -7.43 -7.46 -15.43
C VAL A 93 -7.67 -8.33 -16.65
N ARG A 94 -8.92 -8.72 -16.92
CA ARG A 94 -9.29 -9.49 -18.10
C ARG A 94 -10.38 -8.78 -18.87
N ALA A 95 -10.65 -9.21 -20.09
CA ALA A 95 -11.78 -8.71 -20.86
C ALA A 95 -13.07 -8.82 -20.02
N GLY A 96 -13.65 -7.68 -19.67
CA GLY A 96 -14.89 -7.59 -18.89
C GLY A 96 -14.80 -7.98 -17.41
N SER A 97 -13.61 -8.20 -16.84
CA SER A 97 -13.48 -8.53 -15.41
C SER A 97 -12.24 -7.95 -14.74
N LEU A 98 -12.42 -7.50 -13.50
CA LEU A 98 -11.38 -7.08 -12.58
C LEU A 98 -11.40 -8.03 -11.37
N THR A 99 -10.26 -8.63 -11.05
CA THR A 99 -10.04 -9.40 -9.84
C THR A 99 -9.08 -8.64 -8.93
N LEU A 100 -9.51 -8.41 -7.70
CA LEU A 100 -8.70 -7.85 -6.63
C LEU A 100 -8.77 -8.81 -5.45
N LEU A 101 -7.61 -9.28 -5.00
CA LEU A 101 -7.49 -10.06 -3.77
C LEU A 101 -6.49 -9.34 -2.87
N LEU A 102 -6.94 -9.02 -1.67
CA LEU A 102 -6.12 -8.41 -0.63
C LEU A 102 -5.90 -9.49 0.43
N ASP A 103 -4.65 -9.88 0.61
CA ASP A 103 -4.23 -10.89 1.58
C ASP A 103 -3.35 -10.24 2.64
N LYS A 104 -3.86 -10.12 3.86
CA LYS A 104 -3.17 -9.49 5.00
C LYS A 104 -2.89 -10.55 6.05
N VAL A 105 -1.63 -10.67 6.41
CA VAL A 105 -1.23 -11.42 7.60
C VAL A 105 -1.45 -10.52 8.83
N VAL A 106 -2.29 -10.98 9.76
CA VAL A 106 -2.57 -10.30 11.03
C VAL A 106 -2.05 -11.16 12.18
N GLU A 107 -1.23 -10.59 13.04
CA GLU A 107 -0.76 -11.24 14.26
C GLU A 107 -1.72 -10.94 15.41
N CYS A 108 -2.21 -11.98 16.07
CA CYS A 108 -3.14 -11.88 17.21
C CYS A 108 -2.43 -12.30 18.50
N PRO A 109 -1.84 -11.38 19.28
CA PRO A 109 -1.26 -11.73 20.57
C PRO A 109 -2.33 -12.33 21.49
N GLY A 110 -2.12 -13.58 21.93
CA GLY A 110 -3.02 -14.31 22.84
C GLY A 110 -3.93 -15.36 22.19
N ARG A 111 -3.93 -15.49 20.85
CA ARG A 111 -4.62 -16.59 20.16
C ARG A 111 -3.61 -17.70 19.87
N THR A 112 -3.44 -18.65 20.80
CA THR A 112 -2.69 -19.90 20.50
C THR A 112 -3.47 -20.70 19.46
N ALA A 113 -2.76 -21.15 18.42
CA ALA A 113 -3.31 -22.04 17.39
C ALA A 113 -3.85 -23.36 17.97
#